data_AF-A0A1W9GMG7-F1
#
_entry.id   AF-A0A1W9GMG7-F1
#
_cell.length_a   1.000
_cell.length_b   1.000
_cell.length_c   1.000
_cell.angle_alpha   90.00
_cell.angle_beta   90.00
_cell.angle_gamma   90.00
#
_symmetry.space_group_name_H-M   'P 1'
#
loop_
_entity.id
_entity.type
_entity.pdbx_description
1 polymer ?
#
loop_
_entity_poly.entity_id
_entity_poly.type
_entity_poly.pdbx_seq_one_letter_code
_entity_poly.pdbx_strand_id
1 'polypeptide(L)'
;MAVFRRPELEKDNPVAPQMYVGPRRRRALARATSTLQRAPQESVAEVMQRLTAAAERFVASVPPARHSTQERKALLEAIALAHESLAEASREES
;
A
#
# COMPACT_ATOMS: atom_id res chain seq x y z
N MET A 1 31.04 -5.77 17.96
CA MET A 1 30.35 -5.19 19.13
C MET A 1 29.09 -6.00 19.38
N ALA A 2 29.00 -6.70 20.51
CA ALA A 2 27.80 -7.46 20.85
C ALA A 2 26.74 -6.48 21.37
N VAL A 3 25.64 -6.31 20.63
CA VAL A 3 24.50 -5.51 21.08
C VAL A 3 23.79 -6.35 22.13
N PHE A 4 23.85 -5.96 23.40
CA PHE A 4 23.08 -6.59 24.47
C PHE A 4 21.59 -6.40 24.16
N ARG A 5 20.96 -7.43 23.58
CA ARG A 5 19.53 -7.47 23.38
C ARG A 5 18.90 -7.86 24.70
N ARG A 6 18.07 -6.96 25.24
CA ARG A 6 17.25 -7.17 26.43
C ARG A 6 15.90 -7.70 25.95
N PRO A 7 15.68 -9.02 25.87
CA PRO A 7 14.44 -9.60 25.37
C PRO A 7 13.21 -9.11 26.16
N GLU A 8 13.38 -8.74 27.42
CA GLU A 8 12.35 -8.13 28.27
C GLU A 8 11.83 -6.77 27.77
N LEU A 9 12.60 -6.09 26.91
CA LEU A 9 12.29 -4.76 26.37
C LEU A 9 12.17 -4.77 24.84
N GLU A 10 11.98 -5.95 24.24
CA GLU A 10 11.65 -6.05 22.84
C GLU A 10 10.23 -5.53 22.59
N LYS A 11 10.07 -4.80 21.48
CA LYS A 11 8.85 -4.06 21.12
C LYS A 11 7.58 -4.92 21.14
N ASP A 12 7.73 -6.22 20.90
CA ASP A 12 6.62 -7.18 20.77
C ASP A 12 6.52 -8.15 21.97
N ASN A 13 7.19 -7.86 23.10
CA ASN A 13 7.13 -8.70 24.29
C ASN A 13 5.83 -8.45 25.10
N PRO A 14 4.93 -9.44 25.24
CA PRO A 14 3.70 -9.28 26.01
C PRO A 14 3.91 -9.13 27.52
N VAL A 15 5.11 -9.43 28.03
CA VAL A 15 5.51 -9.33 29.45
C VAL A 15 6.13 -7.96 29.78
N ALA A 16 6.35 -7.11 28.78
CA ALA A 16 6.90 -5.77 29.01
C ALA A 16 5.95 -4.93 29.89
N PRO A 17 6.48 -4.16 30.86
CA PRO A 17 5.68 -3.26 31.67
C PRO A 17 4.92 -2.27 30.78
N GLN A 18 3.59 -2.33 30.81
CA GLN A 18 2.77 -1.40 30.04
C GLN A 18 2.89 0.01 30.64
N MET A 19 3.22 0.99 29.79
CA MET A 19 3.21 2.39 30.20
C MET A 19 1.79 2.79 30.62
N TYR A 20 1.63 3.37 31.81
CA TYR A 20 0.33 3.90 32.22
C TYR A 20 -0.14 4.98 31.25
N VAL A 21 -1.37 4.81 30.75
CA VAL A 21 -2.02 5.77 29.87
C VAL A 21 -3.23 6.36 30.59
N GLY A 22 -3.16 7.65 30.94
CA GLY A 22 -4.26 8.35 31.59
C GLY A 22 -5.56 8.35 30.77
N PRO A 23 -6.74 8.57 31.40
CA PRO A 23 -8.05 8.39 30.76
C PRO A 23 -8.24 9.18 29.46
N ARG A 24 -7.75 10.42 29.41
CA ARG A 24 -7.80 11.27 28.21
C ARG A 24 -6.95 10.71 27.08
N ARG A 25 -5.70 10.32 27.38
CA ARG A 25 -4.76 9.76 26.40
C ARG A 25 -5.23 8.40 25.89
N ARG A 26 -5.87 7.59 26.75
CA ARG A 26 -6.50 6.32 26.36
C ARG A 26 -7.61 6.51 25.34
N ARG A 27 -8.49 7.51 25.55
CA ARG A 27 -9.55 7.86 24.59
C ARG A 27 -8.98 8.39 23.26
N ALA A 28 -7.93 9.20 23.32
CA ALA A 28 -7.26 9.71 22.12
C ALA A 28 -6.62 8.57 21.32
N LEU A 29 -5.93 7.63 21.99
CA LEU A 29 -5.36 6.44 21.33
C LEU A 29 -6.44 5.55 20.73
N ALA A 30 -7.52 5.26 21.45
CA ALA A 30 -8.64 4.46 20.93
C ALA A 30 -9.31 5.11 19.69
N ARG A 31 -9.40 6.44 19.67
CA ARG A 31 -9.87 7.18 18.49
C ARG A 31 -8.88 7.10 17.34
N ALA A 32 -7.58 7.28 17.60
CA ALA A 32 -6.53 7.18 16.59
C ALA A 32 -6.48 5.77 15.95
N THR A 33 -6.62 4.71 16.76
CA THR A 33 -6.70 3.33 16.26
C THR A 33 -7.98 3.10 15.46
N SER A 34 -9.12 3.63 15.91
CA SER A 34 -10.38 3.56 15.16
C SER A 34 -10.31 4.32 13.83
N THR A 35 -9.62 5.47 13.76
CA THR A 35 -9.41 6.21 12.52
C THR A 35 -8.45 5.51 11.57
N LEU A 36 -7.43 4.84 12.10
CA LEU A 36 -6.51 4.00 11.32
C LEU A 36 -7.23 2.77 10.73
N GLN A 37 -8.16 2.17 11.47
CA GLN A 37 -9.00 1.08 10.98
C GLN A 37 -10.10 1.55 10.01
N ARG A 38 -10.40 2.85 9.97
CA ARG A 38 -11.44 3.45 9.14
C ARG A 38 -10.90 4.19 7.92
N ALA A 39 -9.60 4.09 7.63
CA ALA A 39 -9.17 4.34 6.27
C ALA A 39 -10.00 3.41 5.37
N PRO A 40 -10.69 3.92 4.33
CA PRO A 40 -11.36 3.04 3.40
C PRO A 40 -10.29 2.07 2.92
N GLN A 41 -10.51 0.77 3.11
CA GLN A 41 -9.73 -0.20 2.37
C GLN A 41 -10.10 0.05 0.92
N GLU A 42 -9.30 0.88 0.25
CA GLU A 42 -9.40 1.04 -1.19
C GLU A 42 -9.37 -0.37 -1.75
N SER A 43 -10.41 -0.68 -2.53
CA SER A 43 -10.49 -2.00 -3.11
C SER A 43 -9.21 -2.22 -3.92
N VAL A 44 -8.73 -3.47 -3.95
CA VAL A 44 -7.56 -3.81 -4.77
C VAL A 44 -7.77 -3.32 -6.21
N ALA A 45 -9.01 -3.37 -6.68
CA ALA A 45 -9.46 -2.80 -7.94
C ALA A 45 -9.16 -1.28 -8.07
N GLU A 46 -9.55 -0.46 -7.10
CA GLU A 46 -9.29 0.99 -7.10
C GLU A 46 -7.79 1.32 -7.07
N VAL A 47 -7.01 0.57 -6.29
CA VAL A 47 -5.56 0.75 -6.23
C VAL A 47 -4.91 0.43 -7.57
N MET A 48 -5.32 -0.67 -8.21
CA MET A 48 -4.82 -1.08 -9.52
C MET A 48 -5.21 -0.09 -10.62
N GLN A 49 -6.43 0.45 -10.62
CA GLN A 49 -6.85 1.49 -11.56
C GLN A 49 -6.01 2.77 -11.43
N ARG A 50 -5.70 3.19 -10.20
CA ARG A 50 -4.84 4.37 -10.00
C ARG A 50 -3.42 4.12 -10.49
N LEU A 51 -2.92 2.90 -10.30
CA LEU A 51 -1.58 2.52 -10.75
C LEU A 51 -1.49 2.49 -12.28
N THR A 52 -2.48 1.92 -12.98
CA THR A 52 -2.51 1.94 -14.44
C THR A 52 -2.62 3.37 -14.98
N ALA A 53 -3.51 4.19 -14.43
CA ALA A 53 -3.64 5.60 -14.83
C ALA A 53 -2.38 6.43 -14.56
N ALA A 54 -1.60 6.11 -13.52
CA ALA A 54 -0.31 6.74 -13.26
C ALA A 54 0.75 6.30 -14.29
N ALA A 55 0.80 5.00 -14.63
CA ALA A 55 1.71 4.46 -15.61
C ALA A 55 1.44 5.01 -17.03
N GLU A 56 0.18 5.16 -17.43
CA GLU A 56 -0.20 5.80 -18.70
C GLU A 56 0.28 7.25 -18.80
N ARG A 57 0.06 8.04 -17.73
CA ARG A 57 0.54 9.44 -17.65
C ARG A 57 2.06 9.52 -17.70
N PHE A 58 2.77 8.56 -17.09
CA PHE A 58 4.21 8.46 -17.18
C PHE A 58 4.66 8.18 -18.63
N VAL A 59 4.06 7.20 -19.29
CA VAL A 59 4.35 6.87 -20.70
C VAL A 59 4.05 8.01 -21.67
N ALA A 60 3.05 8.84 -21.36
CA ALA A 60 2.70 10.02 -22.14
C ALA A 60 3.65 11.20 -21.92
N SER A 61 4.24 11.33 -20.73
CA SER A 61 5.13 12.44 -20.38
C SER A 61 6.60 12.18 -20.73
N VAL A 62 7.01 10.92 -20.85
CA VAL A 62 8.40 10.56 -21.22
C VAL A 62 8.62 10.76 -22.72
N PRO A 63 9.58 11.62 -23.13
CA PRO A 63 9.96 11.75 -24.53
C PRO A 63 10.46 10.41 -25.08
N PRO A 64 10.13 10.02 -26.32
CA PRO A 64 10.59 8.77 -26.90
C PRO A 64 12.11 8.79 -27.07
N ALA A 65 12.85 8.22 -26.11
CA ALA A 65 14.28 7.99 -26.25
C ALA A 65 14.50 6.79 -27.19
N ARG A 66 15.47 6.89 -28.10
CA ARG A 66 15.75 5.90 -29.16
C ARG A 66 15.95 4.45 -28.67
N HIS A 67 16.31 4.25 -27.39
CA HIS A 67 16.54 2.92 -26.80
C HIS A 67 15.39 2.41 -25.92
N SER A 68 14.32 3.20 -25.71
CA SER A 68 13.24 2.87 -24.76
C SER A 68 11.96 2.33 -25.42
N THR A 69 11.94 2.15 -26.74
CA THR A 69 10.73 1.74 -27.48
C THR A 69 10.25 0.35 -27.11
N GLN A 70 11.16 -0.59 -26.84
CA GLN A 70 10.81 -1.94 -26.41
C GLN A 70 10.27 -1.97 -24.98
N GLU A 71 10.91 -1.24 -24.05
CA GLU A 71 10.44 -1.10 -22.67
C GLU A 71 9.08 -0.41 -22.60
N ARG A 72 8.89 0.65 -23.40
CA ARG A 72 7.61 1.34 -23.53
C ARG A 72 6.51 0.41 -24.08
N LYS A 73 6.83 -0.42 -25.08
CA LYS A 73 5.89 -1.40 -25.63
C LYS A 73 5.53 -2.46 -24.59
N ALA A 74 6.52 -3.02 -23.90
CA ALA A 74 6.29 -3.99 -22.83
C ALA A 74 5.44 -3.41 -21.69
N LEU A 75 5.66 -2.15 -21.32
CA LEU A 75 4.87 -1.46 -20.31
C LEU A 75 3.41 -1.27 -20.75
N LEU A 76 3.18 -0.89 -22.02
CA LEU A 76 1.82 -0.75 -22.55
C LEU A 76 1.07 -2.10 -22.62
N GLU A 77 1.76 -3.17 -23.01
CA GLU A 77 1.18 -4.53 -23.01
C GLU A 77 0.81 -4.97 -21.58
N ALA A 78 1.69 -4.71 -20.59
CA ALA A 78 1.40 -5.01 -19.19
C ALA A 78 0.21 -4.21 -18.64
N ILE A 79 0.08 -2.93 -19.03
CA ILE A 79 -1.08 -2.10 -18.66
C ILE A 79 -2.37 -2.68 -19.26
N ALA A 80 -2.36 -3.09 -20.53
CA ALA A 80 -3.54 -3.68 -21.18
C ALA A 80 -4.00 -4.97 -20.47
N LEU A 81 -3.08 -5.87 -20.14
CA LEU A 81 -3.37 -7.10 -19.39
C LEU A 81 -3.93 -6.81 -17.99
N ALA A 82 -3.41 -5.79 -17.31
CA ALA A 82 -3.93 -5.36 -16.01
C ALA A 82 -5.38 -4.84 -16.10
N HIS A 83 -5.73 -4.15 -17.19
CA HIS A 83 -7.11 -3.71 -17.42
C HIS A 83 -8.07 -4.86 -17.73
N GLU A 84 -7.66 -5.85 -18.51
CA GLU A 84 -8.48 -7.03 -18.82
C GLU A 84 -8.75 -7.87 -17.57
N SER A 85 -7.69 -8.19 -16.80
CA SER A 85 -7.82 -8.95 -15.55
C SER A 85 -8.68 -8.22 -14.51
N LEU A 86 -8.59 -6.90 -14.44
CA LEU A 86 -9.45 -6.09 -13.58
C LEU A 86 -10.91 -6.13 -14.03
N ALA A 87 -11.17 -6.04 -15.34
CA ALA A 87 -12.51 -6.13 -15.89
C ALA A 87 -13.13 -7.51 -15.65
N GLU A 88 -12.34 -8.58 -15.73
CA GLU A 88 -12.75 -9.94 -15.41
C GLU A 88 -13.08 -10.10 -13.92
N ALA A 89 -12.19 -9.63 -13.02
CA ALA A 89 -12.43 -9.64 -11.57
C ALA A 89 -13.72 -8.89 -11.19
N SER A 90 -14.00 -7.75 -11.83
CA SER A 90 -15.24 -6.98 -11.59
C SER A 90 -16.52 -7.70 -12.05
N ARG A 91 -16.41 -8.64 -13.00
CA ARG A 91 -17.55 -9.45 -13.48
C ARG A 91 -17.82 -10.65 -12.56
N GLU A 92 -16.79 -11.21 -11.94
CA GLU A 92 -16.92 -12.31 -10.98
C GLU A 92 -17.52 -11.86 -9.63
N GLU A 93 -17.38 -10.58 -9.30
CA GLU A 93 -17.95 -9.98 -8.07
C GLU A 93 -19.43 -9.56 -8.20
N SER A 94 -20.04 -9.65 -9.40
CA SER A 94 -21.46 -9.30 -9.69
C SER A 94 -22.37 -10.52 -9.74
#